data_AF-A0A2S0R8P9-F1
#
_entry.id   AF-A0A2S0R8P9-F1
#
_cell.length_a   1.000
_cell.length_b   1.000
_cell.length_c   1.000
_cell.angle_alpha   90.00
_cell.angle_beta   90.00
_cell.angle_gamma   90.00
#
_symmetry.space_group_name_H-M   'P 1'
#
loop_
_entity.id
_entity.type
_entity.pdbx_description
1 polymer ?
#
loop_
_entity_poly.entity_id
_entity_poly.type
_entity_poly.pdbx_seq_one_letter_code
_entity_poly.pdbx_strand_id
1 'polypeptide(L)'
;PGSPTTPYVEDTPEPPLHDFYCSKLLDLVFLLDGSNKLSEAEFEVLKVFVVGMMERLHISQKRIRVAVVEYHDGSHAYLELRERKRPSELRRIASQVKYAGSSVASTSEVLKYTLFQIFSKIDRPEASRIVLLLTASQEPPKLARNLVRYVQGLKKKKVIVVPVGIGPHANLKQIRLIEKQAPENKAFVLSGVDELEQRRDEIISYLCDLAPEVPGPTQPPPVAQVTMGPELLGVLSEGPKRNSMVLDVVFVLEGSDKIGEANFNRSKEFMEEVIQRMDVSQDSIHVMVLQYSYVVTVESTFLEAQSKGDILQRVREIRYRGGNRTNTGLALQYLSEH
;
A
#
# COMPACT_ATOMS: atom_id res chain seq x y z
N PRO A 1 26.72 -14.61 18.10
CA PRO A 1 26.23 -13.41 18.82
C PRO A 1 25.08 -12.78 18.04
N GLY A 2 23.86 -13.24 18.29
CA GLY A 2 22.65 -12.71 17.66
C GLY A 2 22.33 -11.34 18.27
N SER A 3 22.29 -10.31 17.42
CA SER A 3 21.75 -9.01 17.81
C SER A 3 20.28 -9.19 18.20
N PRO A 4 19.85 -8.71 19.37
CA PRO A 4 18.45 -8.81 19.77
C PRO A 4 17.64 -7.85 18.91
N THR A 5 16.74 -8.39 18.09
CA THR A 5 15.64 -7.65 17.48
C THR A 5 14.72 -7.20 18.61
N THR A 6 14.93 -5.98 19.10
CA THR A 6 13.97 -5.31 19.98
C THR A 6 12.62 -5.21 19.27
N PRO A 7 11.52 -5.66 19.90
CA PRO A 7 10.19 -5.47 19.35
C PRO A 7 9.92 -3.96 19.25
N TYR A 8 9.58 -3.51 18.04
CA TYR A 8 9.25 -2.13 17.73
C TYR A 8 7.99 -1.72 18.53
N VAL A 9 8.17 -0.78 19.45
CA VAL A 9 7.07 -0.13 20.16
C VAL A 9 6.70 1.13 19.37
N GLU A 10 5.45 1.22 18.95
CA GLU A 10 4.85 2.35 18.22
C GLU A 10 4.80 3.67 19.06
N ASP A 11 5.26 3.61 20.32
CA ASP A 11 5.00 4.59 21.39
C ASP A 11 6.18 5.50 21.77
N THR A 12 7.19 5.66 20.92
CA THR A 12 8.07 6.85 21.03
C THR A 12 7.76 7.80 19.88
N PRO A 13 6.83 8.74 20.05
CA PRO A 13 6.63 9.83 19.10
C PRO A 13 7.95 10.59 18.93
N GLU A 14 8.43 10.70 17.69
CA GLU A 14 9.48 11.66 17.38
C GLU A 14 8.85 13.07 17.45
N PRO A 15 9.46 14.02 18.17
CA PRO A 15 8.97 15.38 18.21
C PRO A 15 9.03 16.00 16.79
N PRO A 16 8.14 16.96 16.49
CA PRO A 16 8.21 17.69 15.22
C PRO A 16 9.57 18.39 15.12
N LEU A 17 10.16 18.36 13.92
CA LEU A 17 11.44 19.00 13.64
C LEU A 17 11.29 20.50 13.31
N HIS A 18 10.06 20.94 13.02
CA HIS A 18 9.74 22.29 12.58
C HIS A 18 8.40 22.76 13.17
N ASP A 19 8.24 24.08 13.29
CA ASP A 19 7.00 24.71 13.78
C ASP A 19 5.82 24.50 12.81
N PHE A 20 6.11 24.52 11.50
CA PHE A 20 5.13 24.14 10.48
C PHE A 20 5.03 22.62 10.40
N TYR A 21 3.92 22.08 10.92
CA TYR A 21 3.71 20.64 11.06
C TYR A 21 2.26 20.25 10.79
N CYS A 22 2.05 19.53 9.69
CA CYS A 22 0.73 19.06 9.30
C CYS A 22 0.33 17.80 10.08
N SER A 23 -0.81 17.87 10.76
CA SER A 23 -1.26 16.80 11.65
C SER A 23 -2.74 16.45 11.41
N LYS A 24 -3.02 15.88 10.23
CA LYS A 24 -4.35 15.48 9.77
C LYS A 24 -4.47 13.96 9.58
N LEU A 25 -5.67 13.48 9.23
CA LEU A 25 -5.88 12.10 8.80
C LEU A 25 -5.67 12.01 7.28
N LEU A 26 -4.49 11.57 6.86
CA LEU A 26 -4.07 11.57 5.46
C LEU A 26 -3.27 10.31 5.12
N ASP A 27 -3.55 9.74 3.95
CA ASP A 27 -2.68 8.79 3.28
C ASP A 27 -2.07 9.50 2.05
N LEU A 28 -0.77 9.76 2.11
CA LEU A 28 -0.02 10.50 1.10
C LEU A 28 0.93 9.58 0.34
N VAL A 29 0.81 9.55 -0.99
CA VAL A 29 1.68 8.76 -1.86
C VAL A 29 2.55 9.69 -2.69
N PHE A 30 3.88 9.56 -2.57
CA PHE A 30 4.85 10.22 -3.42
C PHE A 30 5.19 9.32 -4.61
N LEU A 31 4.94 9.81 -5.83
CA LEU A 31 5.35 9.14 -7.06
C LEU A 31 6.48 9.94 -7.71
N LEU A 32 7.67 9.34 -7.80
CA LEU A 32 8.89 10.00 -8.27
C LEU A 32 9.22 9.51 -9.69
N ASP A 33 9.34 10.45 -10.63
CA ASP A 33 9.78 10.18 -12.00
C ASP A 33 11.25 9.71 -12.01
N GLY A 34 11.47 8.45 -12.39
CA GLY A 34 12.79 7.83 -12.49
C GLY A 34 13.40 7.90 -13.90
N SER A 35 12.87 8.75 -14.79
CA SER A 35 13.43 8.90 -16.13
C SER A 35 14.75 9.68 -16.14
N ASN A 36 15.47 9.56 -17.25
CA ASN A 36 16.66 10.36 -17.57
C ASN A 36 16.35 11.81 -17.98
N LYS A 37 15.12 12.29 -17.79
CA LYS A 37 14.80 13.73 -17.92
C LYS A 37 15.19 14.52 -16.69
N LEU A 38 15.40 13.84 -15.57
CA LEU A 38 16.17 14.34 -14.43
C LEU A 38 17.55 13.71 -14.50
N SER A 39 18.59 14.50 -14.33
CA SER A 39 19.92 13.99 -14.03
C SER A 39 19.97 13.37 -12.63
N GLU A 40 20.99 12.59 -12.33
CA GLU A 40 21.18 12.02 -10.99
C GLU A 40 21.23 13.11 -9.91
N ALA A 41 21.90 14.23 -10.18
CA ALA A 41 21.95 15.38 -9.27
C ALA A 41 20.57 16.03 -9.06
N GLU A 42 19.77 16.17 -10.12
CA GLU A 42 18.40 16.70 -10.01
C GLU A 42 17.48 15.73 -9.28
N PHE A 43 17.67 14.42 -9.45
CA PHE A 43 16.96 13.39 -8.70
C PHE A 43 17.31 13.42 -7.20
N GLU A 44 18.56 13.74 -6.84
CA GLU A 44 18.92 14.00 -5.44
C GLU A 44 18.14 15.20 -4.87
N VAL A 45 18.02 16.30 -5.61
CA VAL A 45 17.18 17.45 -5.19
C VAL A 45 15.72 17.04 -5.01
N LEU A 46 15.19 16.19 -5.91
CA LEU A 46 13.84 15.65 -5.80
C LEU A 46 13.65 14.82 -4.51
N LYS A 47 14.62 13.96 -4.16
CA LYS A 47 14.58 13.20 -2.91
C LYS A 47 14.67 14.10 -1.68
N VAL A 48 15.54 15.10 -1.71
CA VAL A 48 15.65 16.11 -0.64
C VAL A 48 14.32 16.84 -0.46
N PHE A 49 13.63 17.20 -1.54
CA PHE A 49 12.28 17.77 -1.47
C PHE A 49 11.27 16.83 -0.79
N VAL A 50 11.22 15.55 -1.18
CA VAL A 50 10.32 14.55 -0.56
C VAL A 50 10.62 14.38 0.93
N VAL A 51 11.90 14.26 1.30
CA VAL A 51 12.32 14.17 2.72
C VAL A 51 11.92 15.45 3.48
N GLY A 52 12.16 16.63 2.90
CA GLY A 52 11.79 17.91 3.51
C GLY A 52 10.28 18.08 3.66
N MET A 53 9.46 17.49 2.79
CA MET A 53 8.02 17.38 3.02
C MET A 53 7.73 16.47 4.19
N MET A 54 8.31 15.25 4.23
CA MET A 54 8.10 14.28 5.30
C MET A 54 8.46 14.81 6.70
N GLU A 55 9.44 15.70 6.82
CA GLU A 55 9.82 16.37 8.08
C GLU A 55 8.73 17.29 8.64
N ARG A 56 7.83 17.76 7.79
CA ARG A 56 6.71 18.66 8.12
C ARG A 56 5.37 17.92 8.27
N LEU A 57 5.39 16.58 8.26
CA LEU A 57 4.21 15.74 8.38
C LEU A 57 4.23 14.96 9.70
N HIS A 58 3.06 14.86 10.34
CA HIS A 58 2.86 13.99 11.50
C HIS A 58 2.71 12.52 11.08
N ILE A 59 3.84 11.92 10.69
CA ILE A 59 3.87 10.54 10.19
C ILE A 59 3.58 9.55 11.30
N SER A 60 2.45 8.85 11.20
CA SER A 60 2.05 7.72 12.06
C SER A 60 0.87 6.98 11.44
N GLN A 61 0.67 5.71 11.81
CA GLN A 61 -0.49 4.93 11.34
C GLN A 61 -1.84 5.55 11.76
N LYS A 62 -1.85 6.36 12.83
CA LYS A 62 -3.05 7.05 13.34
C LYS A 62 -3.29 8.43 12.71
N ARG A 63 -2.30 9.03 12.04
CA ARG A 63 -2.38 10.38 11.46
C ARG A 63 -2.00 10.39 9.99
N ILE A 64 -0.76 10.70 9.63
CA ILE A 64 -0.32 10.71 8.24
C ILE A 64 0.43 9.42 7.91
N ARG A 65 -0.09 8.62 6.98
CA ARG A 65 0.63 7.49 6.38
C ARG A 65 1.29 7.95 5.09
N VAL A 66 2.50 7.45 4.81
CA VAL A 66 3.26 7.84 3.62
C VAL A 66 3.68 6.60 2.83
N ALA A 67 3.64 6.71 1.50
CA ALA A 67 4.21 5.73 0.59
C ALA A 67 5.10 6.45 -0.42
N VAL A 68 6.17 5.79 -0.86
CA VAL A 68 7.14 6.34 -1.82
C VAL A 68 7.37 5.32 -2.91
N VAL A 69 7.08 5.72 -4.15
CA VAL A 69 7.21 4.88 -5.34
C VAL A 69 8.01 5.63 -6.38
N GLU A 70 9.08 5.02 -6.85
CA GLU A 70 9.79 5.49 -8.06
C GLU A 70 9.19 4.78 -9.27
N TYR A 71 9.00 5.50 -10.38
CA TYR A 71 8.42 4.93 -11.58
C TYR A 71 9.23 5.23 -12.85
N HIS A 72 9.36 4.19 -13.66
CA HIS A 72 10.02 4.16 -14.95
C HIS A 72 9.11 3.41 -15.96
N ASP A 73 9.58 2.38 -16.67
CA ASP A 73 8.70 1.49 -17.45
C ASP A 73 7.91 0.51 -16.55
N GLY A 74 8.25 0.47 -15.25
CA GLY A 74 7.50 -0.15 -14.17
C GLY A 74 7.37 0.79 -12.96
N SER A 75 7.09 0.21 -11.79
CA SER A 75 7.01 0.96 -10.53
C SER A 75 7.68 0.18 -9.41
N HIS A 76 8.52 0.84 -8.63
CA HIS A 76 9.23 0.26 -7.49
C HIS A 76 8.82 1.01 -6.22
N ALA A 77 8.08 0.32 -5.35
CA ALA A 77 7.70 0.85 -4.04
C ALA A 77 8.85 0.66 -3.05
N TYR A 78 9.28 1.77 -2.44
CA TYR A 78 10.28 1.78 -1.38
C TYR A 78 9.65 1.86 0.00
N LEU A 79 8.46 2.49 0.09
CA LEU A 79 7.67 2.60 1.30
C LEU A 79 6.21 2.34 0.98
N GLU A 80 5.57 1.50 1.78
CA GLU A 80 4.13 1.26 1.76
C GLU A 80 3.41 1.97 2.92
N LEU A 81 2.14 2.34 2.70
CA LEU A 81 1.34 3.08 3.70
C LEU A 81 1.26 2.37 5.05
N ARG A 82 1.30 1.03 5.05
CA ARG A 82 1.13 0.18 6.25
C ARG A 82 2.42 -0.09 7.01
N GLU A 83 3.56 0.37 6.51
CA GLU A 83 4.83 0.16 7.20
C GLU A 83 4.86 0.88 8.55
N ARG A 84 5.17 0.12 9.59
CA ARG A 84 5.31 0.62 10.96
C ARG A 84 6.79 0.79 11.28
N LYS A 85 7.32 1.93 10.88
CA LYS A 85 8.72 2.33 11.11
C LYS A 85 8.78 3.73 11.70
N ARG A 86 9.91 4.06 12.32
CA ARG A 86 10.14 5.41 12.85
C ARG A 86 10.11 6.43 11.72
N PRO A 87 9.55 7.65 11.92
CA PRO A 87 9.59 8.70 10.91
C PRO A 87 11.01 8.97 10.39
N SER A 88 12.03 8.97 11.25
CA SER A 88 13.44 9.06 10.86
C SER A 88 13.90 7.94 9.91
N GLU A 89 13.48 6.70 10.15
CA GLU A 89 13.82 5.57 9.28
C GLU A 89 13.10 5.66 7.93
N LEU A 90 11.83 6.08 7.92
CA LEU A 90 11.08 6.33 6.69
C LEU A 90 11.77 7.42 5.84
N ARG A 91 12.18 8.53 6.47
CA ARG A 91 12.96 9.59 5.80
C ARG A 91 14.29 9.06 5.24
N ARG A 92 14.99 8.23 6.02
CA ARG A 92 16.23 7.57 5.57
C ARG A 92 15.99 6.70 4.33
N ILE A 93 14.93 5.91 4.31
CA ILE A 93 14.57 5.07 3.14
C ILE A 93 14.27 5.96 1.92
N ALA A 94 13.47 7.02 2.10
CA ALA A 94 13.16 7.98 1.03
C ALA A 94 14.43 8.66 0.46
N SER A 95 15.41 9.00 1.32
CA SER A 95 16.69 9.57 0.88
C SER A 95 17.56 8.59 0.09
N GLN A 96 17.35 7.28 0.25
CA GLN A 96 18.13 6.21 -0.37
C GLN A 96 17.46 5.59 -1.61
N VAL A 97 16.36 6.18 -2.08
CA VAL A 97 15.75 5.80 -3.37
C VAL A 97 16.83 5.90 -4.46
N LYS A 98 16.98 4.82 -5.24
CA LYS A 98 18.00 4.74 -6.29
C LYS A 98 17.55 5.52 -7.52
N TYR A 99 18.47 6.28 -8.11
CA TYR A 99 18.26 6.89 -9.41
C TYR A 99 18.22 5.80 -10.49
N ALA A 100 17.09 5.70 -11.21
CA ALA A 100 16.92 4.72 -12.28
C ALA A 100 17.48 5.20 -13.61
N GLY A 101 17.33 6.49 -13.95
CA GLY A 101 17.80 7.06 -15.21
C GLY A 101 17.22 6.39 -16.45
N SER A 102 15.97 5.93 -16.37
CA SER A 102 15.32 5.18 -17.45
C SER A 102 14.99 6.06 -18.65
N SER A 103 14.96 5.49 -19.85
CA SER A 103 14.49 6.20 -21.04
C SER A 103 12.98 6.46 -21.04
N VAL A 104 12.22 5.78 -20.17
CA VAL A 104 10.76 5.89 -20.03
C VAL A 104 10.39 6.00 -18.56
N ALA A 105 9.50 6.94 -18.24
CA ALA A 105 8.72 6.94 -17.01
C ALA A 105 7.22 7.03 -17.34
N SER A 106 6.48 5.96 -17.02
CA SER A 106 5.09 5.80 -17.39
C SER A 106 4.15 6.24 -16.26
N THR A 107 3.61 7.44 -16.42
CA THR A 107 2.54 7.98 -15.57
C THR A 107 1.32 7.06 -15.56
N SER A 108 0.98 6.43 -16.69
CA SER A 108 -0.15 5.51 -16.77
C SER A 108 0.06 4.26 -15.91
N GLU A 109 1.26 3.68 -15.95
CA GLU A 109 1.59 2.47 -15.18
C GLU A 109 1.63 2.75 -13.67
N VAL A 110 2.21 3.87 -13.24
CA VAL A 110 2.27 4.19 -11.81
C VAL A 110 0.89 4.56 -11.24
N LEU A 111 0.01 5.20 -12.02
CA LEU A 111 -1.37 5.46 -11.59
C LEU A 111 -2.23 4.18 -11.59
N LYS A 112 -1.96 3.24 -12.50
CA LYS A 112 -2.52 1.88 -12.43
C LYS A 112 -2.07 1.17 -11.16
N TYR A 113 -0.78 1.17 -10.85
CA TYR A 113 -0.22 0.62 -9.61
C TYR A 113 -0.88 1.25 -8.39
N THR A 114 -1.00 2.58 -8.37
CA THR A 114 -1.64 3.31 -7.26
C THR A 114 -3.11 2.90 -7.07
N LEU A 115 -3.87 2.73 -8.15
CA LEU A 115 -5.28 2.35 -8.10
C LEU A 115 -5.52 0.91 -7.63
N PHE A 116 -4.70 -0.03 -8.10
CA PHE A 116 -4.91 -1.46 -7.94
C PHE A 116 -4.01 -2.14 -6.90
N GLN A 117 -2.93 -1.50 -6.47
CA GLN A 117 -2.03 -2.02 -5.43
C GLN A 117 -2.16 -1.20 -4.16
N ILE A 118 -1.88 0.11 -4.22
CA ILE A 118 -1.89 0.97 -3.02
C ILE A 118 -3.31 1.18 -2.49
N PHE A 119 -4.23 1.64 -3.34
CA PHE A 119 -5.63 1.90 -2.96
C PHE A 119 -6.59 0.82 -3.42
N SER A 120 -6.10 -0.42 -3.55
CA SER A 120 -6.88 -1.59 -3.95
C SER A 120 -8.12 -1.76 -3.06
N LYS A 121 -7.87 -1.82 -1.74
CA LYS A 121 -8.86 -1.87 -0.65
C LYS A 121 -8.72 -0.62 0.20
N ILE A 122 -9.85 0.00 0.51
CA ILE A 122 -9.88 1.17 1.39
C ILE A 122 -10.10 0.69 2.82
N ASP A 123 -9.02 0.66 3.59
CA ASP A 123 -8.99 0.23 4.99
C ASP A 123 -9.11 1.39 5.99
N ARG A 124 -9.00 2.63 5.49
CA ARG A 124 -8.97 3.86 6.27
C ARG A 124 -9.92 4.92 5.69
N PRO A 125 -11.25 4.70 5.76
CA PRO A 125 -12.24 5.57 5.10
C PRO A 125 -12.29 6.99 5.69
N GLU A 126 -11.83 7.18 6.93
CA GLU A 126 -11.79 8.45 7.64
C GLU A 126 -10.65 9.39 7.17
N ALA A 127 -9.66 8.87 6.45
CA ALA A 127 -8.53 9.64 5.95
C ALA A 127 -8.73 10.09 4.50
N SER A 128 -8.27 11.31 4.18
CA SER A 128 -8.10 11.73 2.79
C SER A 128 -6.98 10.92 2.15
N ARG A 129 -7.07 10.69 0.84
CA ARG A 129 -6.09 9.93 0.07
C ARG A 129 -5.57 10.81 -1.05
N ILE A 130 -4.29 11.14 -1.01
CA ILE A 130 -3.69 12.06 -1.97
C ILE A 130 -2.44 11.44 -2.58
N VAL A 131 -2.31 11.62 -3.89
CA VAL A 131 -1.16 11.21 -4.68
C VAL A 131 -0.45 12.47 -5.15
N LEU A 132 0.79 12.65 -4.74
CA LEU A 132 1.67 13.69 -5.25
C LEU A 132 2.50 13.09 -6.40
N LEU A 133 2.11 13.42 -7.63
CA LEU A 133 2.74 12.91 -8.84
C LEU A 133 3.84 13.88 -9.30
N LEU A 134 5.10 13.56 -8.98
CA LEU A 134 6.27 14.35 -9.39
C LEU A 134 6.72 13.86 -10.76
N THR A 135 6.44 14.63 -11.82
CA THR A 135 6.67 14.22 -13.22
C THR A 135 7.57 15.21 -13.94
N ALA A 136 8.62 14.69 -14.59
CA ALA A 136 9.59 15.48 -15.35
C ALA A 136 9.64 15.07 -16.83
N SER A 137 8.88 14.05 -17.23
CA SER A 137 8.96 13.43 -18.55
C SER A 137 7.61 13.22 -19.21
N GLN A 138 7.66 12.69 -20.43
CA GLN A 138 6.50 12.28 -21.21
C GLN A 138 6.63 10.80 -21.58
N GLU A 139 5.62 10.02 -21.19
CA GLU A 139 5.55 8.62 -21.57
C GLU A 139 5.20 8.43 -23.06
N PRO A 140 5.61 7.29 -23.68
CA PRO A 140 5.20 6.95 -25.03
C PRO A 140 3.66 6.89 -25.19
N PRO A 141 3.08 7.43 -26.28
CA PRO A 141 1.62 7.47 -26.49
C PRO A 141 0.92 6.11 -26.43
N LYS A 142 1.64 5.01 -26.70
CA LYS A 142 1.11 3.65 -26.61
C LYS A 142 0.73 3.25 -25.18
N LEU A 143 1.47 3.74 -24.18
CA LEU A 143 1.21 3.47 -22.76
C LEU A 143 0.10 4.39 -22.21
N ALA A 144 -0.02 5.60 -22.75
CA ALA A 144 -0.99 6.61 -22.32
C ALA A 144 -2.48 6.27 -22.57
N ARG A 145 -2.78 5.17 -23.29
CA ARG A 145 -4.15 4.83 -23.76
C ARG A 145 -5.18 4.75 -22.63
N ASN A 146 -4.78 4.22 -21.48
CA ASN A 146 -5.68 3.98 -20.34
C ASN A 146 -5.56 5.02 -19.22
N LEU A 147 -4.74 6.07 -19.40
CA LEU A 147 -4.51 7.08 -18.36
C LEU A 147 -5.82 7.62 -17.79
N VAL A 148 -6.73 8.05 -18.68
CA VAL A 148 -8.04 8.60 -18.30
C VAL A 148 -8.81 7.62 -17.42
N ARG A 149 -8.81 6.33 -17.77
CA ARG A 149 -9.52 5.29 -17.02
C ARG A 149 -8.94 5.13 -15.61
N TYR A 150 -7.62 5.19 -15.46
CA TYR A 150 -6.96 5.08 -14.15
C TYR A 150 -7.24 6.31 -13.28
N VAL A 151 -7.13 7.52 -13.84
CA VAL A 151 -7.44 8.75 -13.08
C VAL A 151 -8.92 8.79 -12.68
N GLN A 152 -9.83 8.36 -13.56
CA GLN A 152 -11.25 8.22 -13.22
C GLN A 152 -11.50 7.15 -12.14
N GLY A 153 -10.76 6.04 -12.17
CA GLY A 153 -10.81 5.02 -11.12
C GLY A 153 -10.36 5.57 -9.76
N LEU A 154 -9.26 6.32 -9.74
CA LEU A 154 -8.76 7.01 -8.55
C LEU A 154 -9.79 8.01 -8.02
N LYS A 155 -10.38 8.82 -8.90
CA LYS A 155 -11.49 9.74 -8.55
C LYS A 155 -12.68 9.00 -7.92
N LYS A 156 -13.12 7.87 -8.50
CA LYS A 156 -14.23 7.07 -7.94
C LYS A 156 -13.92 6.56 -6.53
N LYS A 157 -12.64 6.28 -6.26
CA LYS A 157 -12.16 5.94 -4.91
C LYS A 157 -11.91 7.17 -4.04
N LYS A 158 -12.25 8.40 -4.45
CA LYS A 158 -11.94 9.66 -3.74
C LYS A 158 -10.44 9.84 -3.47
N VAL A 159 -9.60 9.38 -4.39
CA VAL A 159 -8.17 9.65 -4.38
C VAL A 159 -7.92 10.92 -5.20
N ILE A 160 -7.31 11.91 -4.57
CA ILE A 160 -6.93 13.19 -5.19
C ILE A 160 -5.55 13.02 -5.81
N VAL A 161 -5.36 13.49 -7.04
CA VAL A 161 -4.07 13.43 -7.75
C VAL A 161 -3.58 14.85 -7.96
N VAL A 162 -2.49 15.21 -7.29
CA VAL A 162 -1.84 16.52 -7.37
C VAL A 162 -0.58 16.37 -8.22
N PRO A 163 -0.63 16.71 -9.52
CA PRO A 163 0.54 16.64 -10.38
C PRO A 163 1.49 17.83 -10.15
N VAL A 164 2.77 17.53 -10.01
CA VAL A 164 3.88 18.49 -9.98
C VAL A 164 4.72 18.28 -11.22
N GLY A 165 4.56 19.14 -12.21
CA GLY A 165 5.34 19.12 -13.45
C GLY A 165 6.67 19.85 -13.26
N ILE A 166 7.78 19.17 -13.54
CA ILE A 166 9.14 19.66 -13.30
C ILE A 166 9.86 19.79 -14.64
N GLY A 167 10.18 21.02 -15.03
CA GLY A 167 10.97 21.28 -16.23
C GLY A 167 10.20 21.18 -17.54
N PRO A 168 10.88 21.47 -18.66
CA PRO A 168 10.24 21.64 -19.96
C PRO A 168 9.77 20.31 -20.59
N HIS A 169 10.26 19.18 -20.10
CA HIS A 169 9.94 17.85 -20.62
C HIS A 169 8.72 17.20 -19.94
N ALA A 170 8.19 17.82 -18.89
CA ALA A 170 6.99 17.34 -18.21
C ALA A 170 5.78 17.36 -19.15
N ASN A 171 4.96 16.30 -19.08
CA ASN A 171 3.80 16.17 -19.96
C ASN A 171 2.61 17.05 -19.55
N LEU A 172 2.65 18.33 -19.94
CA LEU A 172 1.58 19.30 -19.63
C LEU A 172 0.19 18.88 -20.13
N LYS A 173 0.11 18.10 -21.23
CA LYS A 173 -1.18 17.59 -21.74
C LYS A 173 -1.81 16.59 -20.77
N GLN A 174 -1.00 15.72 -20.18
CA GLN A 174 -1.46 14.76 -19.16
C GLN A 174 -1.78 15.44 -17.84
N ILE A 175 -0.97 16.41 -17.41
CA ILE A 175 -1.23 17.21 -16.21
C ILE A 175 -2.61 17.87 -16.30
N ARG A 176 -2.89 18.60 -17.39
CA ARG A 176 -4.19 19.24 -17.63
C ARG A 176 -5.35 18.24 -17.71
N LEU A 177 -5.08 17.01 -18.16
CA LEU A 177 -6.08 15.94 -18.20
C LEU A 177 -6.46 15.49 -16.79
N ILE A 178 -5.46 15.37 -15.90
CA ILE A 178 -5.65 15.03 -14.48
C ILE A 178 -6.42 16.14 -13.76
N GLU A 179 -6.04 17.40 -13.94
CA GLU A 179 -6.73 18.57 -13.35
C GLU A 179 -8.22 18.59 -13.70
N LYS A 180 -8.56 18.29 -14.97
CA LYS A 180 -9.95 18.27 -15.43
C LYS A 180 -10.82 17.17 -14.79
N GLN A 181 -10.23 16.17 -14.14
CA GLN A 181 -11.02 15.09 -13.55
C GLN A 181 -11.71 15.51 -12.24
N ALA A 182 -11.09 16.38 -11.43
CA ALA A 182 -11.63 16.80 -10.14
C ALA A 182 -11.06 18.18 -9.74
N PRO A 183 -11.86 19.07 -9.13
CA PRO A 183 -11.40 20.40 -8.74
C PRO A 183 -10.25 20.39 -7.71
N GLU A 184 -10.12 19.31 -6.93
CA GLU A 184 -9.06 19.09 -5.96
C GLU A 184 -7.74 18.62 -6.60
N ASN A 185 -7.73 18.28 -7.90
CA ASN A 185 -6.52 17.85 -8.61
C ASN A 185 -5.69 19.06 -9.07
N LYS A 186 -5.39 20.04 -8.21
CA LYS A 186 -4.59 21.22 -8.57
C LYS A 186 -3.21 20.82 -9.07
N ALA A 187 -2.77 21.36 -10.20
CA ALA A 187 -1.39 21.18 -10.66
C ALA A 187 -0.44 22.26 -10.12
N PHE A 188 0.82 21.87 -9.95
CA PHE A 188 1.95 22.77 -9.75
C PHE A 188 2.92 22.57 -10.92
N VAL A 189 3.23 23.62 -11.67
CA VAL A 189 4.17 23.55 -12.79
C VAL A 189 5.37 24.41 -12.45
N LEU A 190 6.55 23.81 -12.51
CA LEU A 190 7.83 24.37 -12.10
C LEU A 190 8.79 24.37 -13.28
N SER A 191 9.66 25.37 -13.35
CA SER A 191 10.66 25.45 -14.43
C SER A 191 11.79 24.43 -14.27
N GLY A 192 12.00 23.92 -13.05
CA GLY A 192 13.08 23.00 -12.69
C GLY A 192 12.96 22.50 -11.25
N VAL A 193 13.90 21.66 -10.83
CA VAL A 193 13.94 21.08 -9.46
C VAL A 193 14.34 22.11 -8.39
N ASP A 194 14.98 23.20 -8.78
CA ASP A 194 15.42 24.31 -7.93
C ASP A 194 14.24 25.10 -7.32
N GLU A 195 13.09 25.11 -8.00
CA GLU A 195 11.87 25.75 -7.49
C GLU A 195 11.11 24.88 -6.46
N LEU A 196 11.46 23.59 -6.33
CA LEU A 196 10.74 22.65 -5.45
C LEU A 196 10.75 23.11 -4.00
N GLU A 197 11.91 23.56 -3.51
CA GLU A 197 12.05 24.01 -2.12
C GLU A 197 11.16 25.23 -1.84
N GLN A 198 11.11 26.19 -2.77
CA GLN A 198 10.33 27.42 -2.63
C GLN A 198 8.82 27.14 -2.60
N ARG A 199 8.36 26.09 -3.31
CA ARG A 199 6.95 25.71 -3.43
C ARG A 199 6.52 24.65 -2.41
N ARG A 200 7.46 24.06 -1.67
CA ARG A 200 7.21 22.98 -0.70
C ARG A 200 6.11 23.31 0.29
N ASP A 201 6.22 24.45 0.99
CA ASP A 201 5.31 24.77 2.08
C ASP A 201 3.90 25.14 1.55
N GLU A 202 3.80 25.74 0.36
CA GLU A 202 2.52 25.94 -0.35
C GLU A 202 1.86 24.60 -0.70
N ILE A 203 2.63 23.66 -1.25
CA ILE A 203 2.13 22.32 -1.59
C ILE A 203 1.66 21.61 -0.32
N ILE A 204 2.44 21.61 0.76
CA ILE A 204 2.04 20.96 2.01
C ILE A 204 0.76 21.58 2.56
N SER A 205 0.66 22.92 2.61
CA SER A 205 -0.56 23.60 3.07
C SER A 205 -1.78 23.13 2.27
N TYR A 206 -1.67 23.13 0.94
CA TYR A 206 -2.73 22.68 0.06
C TYR A 206 -3.17 21.22 0.33
N LEU A 207 -2.22 20.30 0.46
CA LEU A 207 -2.51 18.89 0.75
C LEU A 207 -3.19 18.71 2.11
N CYS A 208 -2.78 19.50 3.10
CA CYS A 208 -3.28 19.42 4.47
C CYS A 208 -4.66 20.05 4.64
N ASP A 209 -4.99 21.08 3.87
CA ASP A 209 -6.33 21.68 3.84
C ASP A 209 -7.38 20.72 3.25
N LEU A 210 -6.96 19.79 2.40
CA LEU A 210 -7.80 18.72 1.85
C LEU A 210 -8.03 17.54 2.82
N ALA A 211 -7.33 17.51 3.95
CA ALA A 211 -7.37 16.40 4.89
C ALA A 211 -8.21 16.74 6.14
N PRO A 212 -9.07 15.81 6.60
CA PRO A 212 -9.92 16.04 7.77
C PRO A 212 -9.10 16.15 9.06
N GLU A 213 -9.64 16.94 9.99
CA GLU A 213 -9.10 17.05 11.34
C GLU A 213 -9.22 15.73 12.10
N VAL A 214 -8.33 15.54 13.07
CA VAL A 214 -8.43 14.43 14.01
C VAL A 214 -9.65 14.68 14.90
N PRO A 215 -10.61 13.73 15.02
CA PRO A 215 -11.73 13.88 15.94
C PRO A 215 -11.22 14.18 17.36
N GLY A 216 -11.69 15.28 17.94
CA GLY A 216 -11.37 15.61 19.33
C GLY A 216 -11.89 14.53 20.28
N PRO A 217 -11.33 14.43 21.50
CA PRO A 217 -11.85 13.50 22.50
C PRO A 217 -13.33 13.80 22.75
N THR A 218 -14.20 12.82 22.47
CA THR A 218 -15.61 12.86 22.83
C THR A 218 -15.69 13.04 24.34
N GLN A 219 -16.26 14.15 24.82
CA GLN A 219 -16.56 14.32 26.23
C GLN A 219 -17.43 13.12 26.66
N PRO A 220 -17.06 12.40 27.73
CA PRO A 220 -17.95 11.41 28.29
C PRO A 220 -19.26 12.11 28.69
N PRO A 221 -20.44 11.52 28.40
CA PRO A 221 -21.70 12.07 28.90
C PRO A 221 -21.63 12.20 30.43
N PRO A 222 -22.37 13.15 31.04
CA PRO A 222 -22.36 13.30 32.49
C PRO A 222 -22.79 11.97 33.13
N VAL A 223 -21.91 11.38 33.93
CA VAL A 223 -22.19 10.15 34.66
C VAL A 223 -23.30 10.47 35.66
N ALA A 224 -24.50 9.96 35.41
CA ALA A 224 -25.56 9.93 36.41
C ALA A 224 -25.08 9.05 37.58
N GLN A 225 -25.05 9.60 38.79
CA GLN A 225 -24.78 8.83 40.00
C GLN A 225 -25.94 7.86 40.23
N VAL A 226 -25.68 6.55 40.09
CA VAL A 226 -26.64 5.50 40.44
C VAL A 226 -26.26 4.89 41.78
N THR A 227 -27.21 4.97 42.69
CA THR A 227 -27.23 4.46 44.06
C THR A 227 -26.93 2.97 44.11
N MET A 228 -26.07 2.58 45.06
CA MET A 228 -25.70 1.20 45.39
C MET A 228 -26.93 0.28 45.60
N GLY A 229 -26.98 -0.83 44.86
CA GLY A 229 -27.78 -2.02 45.18
C GLY A 229 -26.87 -3.24 45.36
N PRO A 230 -27.26 -4.27 46.14
CA PRO A 230 -26.32 -5.27 46.65
C PRO A 230 -25.93 -6.33 45.61
N GLU A 231 -24.73 -6.85 45.82
CA GLU A 231 -24.00 -7.88 45.05
C GLU A 231 -24.80 -9.15 44.77
N LEU A 232 -24.66 -9.67 43.55
CA LEU A 232 -24.89 -11.07 43.21
C LEU A 232 -23.76 -11.56 42.29
N LEU A 233 -23.17 -12.68 42.73
CA LEU A 233 -22.06 -13.43 42.13
C LEU A 233 -22.20 -13.65 40.62
N GLY A 234 -21.14 -13.41 39.86
CA GLY A 234 -21.12 -13.73 38.44
C GLY A 234 -19.77 -13.55 37.74
N VAL A 235 -18.95 -14.61 37.80
CA VAL A 235 -18.06 -15.11 36.72
C VAL A 235 -16.90 -14.22 36.24
N LEU A 236 -15.72 -14.85 36.19
CA LEU A 236 -14.44 -14.34 35.67
C LEU A 236 -14.60 -13.53 34.38
N SER A 237 -14.29 -12.23 34.43
CA SER A 237 -14.19 -11.39 33.24
C SER A 237 -12.89 -11.70 32.52
N GLU A 238 -13.02 -12.31 31.34
CA GLU A 238 -12.01 -12.27 30.29
C GLU A 238 -11.57 -10.81 30.05
N GLY A 239 -10.26 -10.60 29.98
CA GLY A 239 -9.66 -9.30 29.71
C GLY A 239 -10.04 -8.73 28.33
N PRO A 240 -9.64 -7.48 28.04
CA PRO A 240 -10.09 -6.78 26.84
C PRO A 240 -9.61 -7.54 25.59
N LYS A 241 -10.58 -7.98 24.77
CA LYS A 241 -10.32 -8.62 23.47
C LYS A 241 -9.45 -7.71 22.62
N ARG A 242 -8.17 -8.09 22.46
CA ARG A 242 -7.31 -7.57 21.40
C ARG A 242 -8.03 -7.82 20.09
N ASN A 243 -8.18 -6.80 19.25
CA ASN A 243 -8.61 -6.98 17.86
C ASN A 243 -7.64 -7.95 17.19
N SER A 244 -8.05 -9.21 17.04
CA SER A 244 -7.29 -10.23 16.33
C SER A 244 -7.21 -9.81 14.87
N MET A 245 -6.00 -9.59 14.35
CA MET A 245 -5.81 -9.44 12.91
C MET A 245 -5.86 -10.83 12.29
N VAL A 246 -6.87 -11.09 11.46
CA VAL A 246 -6.94 -12.30 10.65
C VAL A 246 -6.01 -12.16 9.45
N LEU A 247 -5.15 -13.15 9.21
CA LEU A 247 -4.24 -13.20 8.07
C LEU A 247 -4.71 -14.24 7.05
N ASP A 248 -5.02 -13.78 5.84
CA ASP A 248 -5.41 -14.66 4.73
C ASP A 248 -4.17 -15.04 3.91
N VAL A 249 -3.90 -16.35 3.81
CA VAL A 249 -2.78 -16.90 3.03
C VAL A 249 -3.32 -17.76 1.90
N VAL A 250 -2.86 -17.51 0.67
CA VAL A 250 -3.20 -18.34 -0.49
C VAL A 250 -1.98 -19.07 -1.01
N PHE A 251 -2.06 -20.40 -1.09
CA PHE A 251 -1.07 -21.22 -1.78
C PHE A 251 -1.52 -21.47 -3.23
N VAL A 252 -0.64 -21.18 -4.18
CA VAL A 252 -0.88 -21.37 -5.62
C VAL A 252 0.13 -22.38 -6.15
N LEU A 253 -0.32 -23.62 -6.33
CA LEU A 253 0.51 -24.75 -6.76
C LEU A 253 0.44 -24.96 -8.27
N GLU A 254 1.60 -24.99 -8.93
CA GLU A 254 1.68 -25.39 -10.33
C GLU A 254 1.56 -26.92 -10.46
N GLY A 255 0.47 -27.39 -11.07
CA GLY A 255 0.19 -28.80 -11.35
C GLY A 255 0.38 -29.17 -12.82
N SER A 256 1.39 -28.59 -13.50
CA SER A 256 1.64 -28.82 -14.94
C SER A 256 2.43 -30.09 -15.23
N ASP A 257 2.31 -30.61 -16.45
CA ASP A 257 3.10 -31.77 -16.92
C ASP A 257 4.61 -31.50 -16.95
N LYS A 258 5.01 -30.22 -16.95
CA LYS A 258 6.42 -29.82 -16.85
C LYS A 258 6.99 -30.03 -15.45
N ILE A 259 6.17 -29.87 -14.41
CA ILE A 259 6.53 -30.21 -13.03
C ILE A 259 6.47 -31.73 -12.85
N GLY A 260 5.39 -32.36 -13.30
CA GLY A 260 5.12 -33.78 -13.14
C GLY A 260 4.69 -34.17 -11.72
N GLU A 261 3.98 -35.29 -11.60
CA GLU A 261 3.33 -35.72 -10.35
C GLU A 261 4.29 -35.86 -9.16
N ALA A 262 5.49 -36.42 -9.39
CA ALA A 262 6.47 -36.62 -8.32
C ALA A 262 6.94 -35.30 -7.70
N ASN A 263 7.20 -34.27 -8.52
CA ASN A 263 7.60 -32.96 -8.00
C ASN A 263 6.42 -32.18 -7.43
N PHE A 264 5.22 -32.35 -8.01
CA PHE A 264 4.01 -31.79 -7.43
C PHE A 264 3.77 -32.31 -6.01
N ASN A 265 3.94 -33.60 -5.78
CA ASN A 265 3.80 -34.20 -4.45
C ASN A 265 4.82 -33.63 -3.46
N ARG A 266 6.06 -33.36 -3.88
CA ARG A 266 7.06 -32.66 -3.03
C ARG A 266 6.62 -31.23 -2.68
N SER A 267 6.07 -30.49 -3.63
CA SER A 267 5.52 -29.15 -3.38
C SER A 267 4.32 -29.19 -2.42
N LYS A 268 3.48 -30.23 -2.53
CA LYS A 268 2.34 -30.47 -1.63
C LYS A 268 2.81 -30.79 -0.20
N GLU A 269 3.80 -31.67 -0.04
CA GLU A 269 4.43 -31.99 1.25
C GLU A 269 5.03 -30.73 1.90
N PHE A 270 5.78 -29.93 1.14
CA PHE A 270 6.32 -28.67 1.62
C PHE A 270 5.23 -27.71 2.09
N MET A 271 4.15 -27.56 1.32
CA MET A 271 3.01 -26.75 1.71
C MET A 271 2.36 -27.25 3.01
N GLU A 272 2.19 -28.56 3.18
CA GLU A 272 1.68 -29.17 4.41
C GLU A 272 2.57 -28.81 5.63
N GLU A 273 3.89 -28.91 5.49
CA GLU A 273 4.84 -28.54 6.56
C GLU A 273 4.74 -27.06 6.95
N VAL A 274 4.54 -26.18 5.96
CA VAL A 274 4.35 -24.75 6.20
C VAL A 274 3.04 -24.51 6.96
N ILE A 275 1.93 -25.08 6.51
CA ILE A 275 0.60 -24.94 7.15
C ILE A 275 0.61 -25.51 8.57
N GLN A 276 1.32 -26.60 8.81
CA GLN A 276 1.46 -27.20 10.15
C GLN A 276 2.02 -26.20 11.18
N ARG A 277 2.95 -25.32 10.75
CA ARG A 277 3.60 -24.29 11.57
C ARG A 277 2.78 -23.00 11.70
N MET A 278 1.80 -22.79 10.85
CA MET A 278 0.89 -21.64 10.90
C MET A 278 -0.14 -21.78 12.02
N ASP A 279 -0.59 -20.67 12.60
CA ASP A 279 -1.69 -20.64 13.57
C ASP A 279 -3.07 -20.62 12.85
N VAL A 280 -3.37 -21.68 12.10
CA VAL A 280 -4.62 -21.78 11.32
C VAL A 280 -5.81 -21.99 12.25
N SER A 281 -6.70 -21.01 12.29
CA SER A 281 -7.95 -21.03 13.04
C SER A 281 -8.94 -20.03 12.45
N GLN A 282 -10.22 -20.13 12.84
CA GLN A 282 -11.26 -19.22 12.40
C GLN A 282 -10.99 -17.75 12.76
N ASP A 283 -10.18 -17.49 13.79
CA ASP A 283 -9.91 -16.14 14.32
C ASP A 283 -8.46 -15.67 14.11
N SER A 284 -7.60 -16.44 13.41
CA SER A 284 -6.17 -16.15 13.24
C SER A 284 -5.73 -16.26 11.77
N ILE A 285 -5.19 -17.39 11.31
CA ILE A 285 -4.76 -17.55 9.91
C ILE A 285 -5.81 -18.34 9.12
N HIS A 286 -6.27 -17.79 8.00
CA HIS A 286 -7.10 -18.48 7.02
C HIS A 286 -6.24 -18.92 5.83
N VAL A 287 -6.55 -20.09 5.26
CA VAL A 287 -5.78 -20.69 4.17
C VAL A 287 -6.68 -21.04 3.00
N MET A 288 -6.27 -20.60 1.81
CA MET A 288 -6.83 -21.03 0.53
C MET A 288 -5.77 -21.77 -0.28
N VAL A 289 -6.17 -22.81 -1.03
CA VAL A 289 -5.26 -23.57 -1.88
C VAL A 289 -5.82 -23.67 -3.29
N LEU A 290 -5.01 -23.24 -4.26
CA LEU A 290 -5.28 -23.36 -5.68
C LEU A 290 -4.24 -24.27 -6.33
N GLN A 291 -4.70 -25.12 -7.26
CA GLN A 291 -3.85 -25.80 -8.22
C GLN A 291 -4.08 -25.19 -9.61
N TYR A 292 -3.02 -24.90 -10.36
CA TYR A 292 -3.14 -24.39 -11.73
C TYR A 292 -2.23 -25.11 -12.72
N SER A 293 -2.74 -25.26 -13.94
CA SER A 293 -1.93 -25.49 -15.14
C SER A 293 -2.38 -24.48 -16.20
N TYR A 294 -3.11 -24.91 -17.22
CA TYR A 294 -3.79 -23.98 -18.14
C TYR A 294 -5.09 -23.44 -17.53
N VAL A 295 -5.74 -24.26 -16.69
CA VAL A 295 -6.95 -23.91 -15.93
C VAL A 295 -6.62 -23.85 -14.44
N VAL A 296 -7.45 -23.11 -13.69
CA VAL A 296 -7.34 -22.99 -12.22
C VAL A 296 -8.35 -23.93 -11.58
N THR A 297 -7.93 -24.66 -10.56
CA THR A 297 -8.80 -25.47 -9.70
C THR A 297 -8.65 -25.02 -8.26
N VAL A 298 -9.77 -24.71 -7.62
CA VAL A 298 -9.83 -24.43 -6.18
C VAL A 298 -9.86 -25.75 -5.44
N GLU A 299 -8.85 -26.01 -4.61
CA GLU A 299 -8.77 -27.24 -3.81
C GLU A 299 -9.22 -27.00 -2.36
N SER A 300 -9.16 -25.76 -1.88
CA SER A 300 -9.69 -25.29 -0.60
C SER A 300 -10.06 -23.81 -0.71
N THR A 301 -11.08 -23.34 0.02
CA THR A 301 -11.57 -21.95 0.00
C THR A 301 -11.70 -21.36 1.41
N PHE A 302 -11.63 -20.03 1.53
CA PHE A 302 -11.88 -19.29 2.77
C PHE A 302 -13.32 -19.40 3.28
N LEU A 303 -14.28 -19.77 2.42
CA LEU A 303 -15.70 -19.89 2.79
C LEU A 303 -16.00 -21.12 3.68
N GLU A 304 -15.07 -22.07 3.74
CA GLU A 304 -15.18 -23.27 4.54
C GLU A 304 -14.54 -23.07 5.92
N ALA A 305 -14.85 -23.97 6.87
CA ALA A 305 -14.27 -23.95 8.21
C ALA A 305 -12.73 -23.93 8.17
N GLN A 306 -12.13 -22.95 8.87
CA GLN A 306 -10.70 -22.70 8.88
C GLN A 306 -10.03 -23.34 10.10
N SER A 307 -10.26 -24.64 10.30
CA SER A 307 -9.54 -25.39 11.32
C SER A 307 -8.25 -25.97 10.74
N LYS A 308 -7.15 -25.93 11.50
CA LYS A 308 -5.88 -26.53 11.07
C LYS A 308 -6.04 -27.99 10.63
N GLY A 309 -6.84 -28.77 11.37
CA GLY A 309 -7.08 -30.18 11.06
C GLY A 309 -7.77 -30.37 9.71
N ASP A 310 -8.84 -29.61 9.44
CA ASP A 310 -9.61 -29.72 8.21
C ASP A 310 -8.80 -29.27 6.99
N ILE A 311 -8.05 -28.16 7.12
CA ILE A 311 -7.19 -27.66 6.04
C ILE A 311 -6.09 -28.67 5.72
N LEU A 312 -5.39 -29.22 6.72
CA LEU A 312 -4.36 -30.23 6.49
C LEU A 312 -4.93 -31.50 5.86
N GLN A 313 -6.13 -31.92 6.26
CA GLN A 313 -6.79 -33.07 5.67
C GLN A 313 -7.09 -32.85 4.18
N ARG A 314 -7.64 -31.70 3.82
CA ARG A 314 -7.90 -31.33 2.41
C ARG A 314 -6.62 -31.26 1.61
N VAL A 315 -5.57 -30.64 2.16
CA VAL A 315 -4.25 -30.56 1.53
C VAL A 315 -3.71 -31.95 1.18
N ARG A 316 -3.82 -32.92 2.07
CA ARG A 316 -3.39 -34.30 1.79
C ARG A 316 -4.15 -34.93 0.62
N GLU A 317 -5.44 -34.63 0.51
CA GLU A 317 -6.34 -35.16 -0.51
C GLU A 317 -6.15 -34.54 -1.91
N ILE A 318 -5.40 -33.43 -2.01
CA ILE A 318 -5.10 -32.80 -3.30
C ILE A 318 -4.37 -33.78 -4.22
N ARG A 319 -4.95 -33.97 -5.41
CA ARG A 319 -4.42 -34.83 -6.48
C ARG A 319 -3.76 -33.98 -7.57
N TYR A 320 -2.68 -34.51 -8.14
CA TYR A 320 -2.07 -33.95 -9.32
C TYR A 320 -3.05 -34.01 -10.51
N ARG A 321 -3.27 -32.87 -11.19
CA ARG A 321 -4.21 -32.76 -12.33
C ARG A 321 -3.54 -32.75 -13.70
N GLY A 322 -2.28 -32.35 -13.77
CA GLY A 322 -1.56 -32.23 -15.03
C GLY A 322 -2.06 -31.11 -15.94
N GLY A 323 -1.39 -30.99 -17.08
CA GLY A 323 -1.71 -29.99 -18.09
C GLY A 323 -0.49 -29.60 -18.92
N ASN A 324 -0.66 -29.61 -20.23
CA ASN A 324 0.43 -29.39 -21.20
C ASN A 324 0.88 -27.92 -21.33
N ARG A 325 0.21 -26.98 -20.66
CA ARG A 325 0.50 -25.54 -20.68
C ARG A 325 0.25 -24.95 -19.30
N THR A 326 0.91 -23.82 -19.03
CA THR A 326 0.75 -23.05 -17.80
C THR A 326 0.18 -21.67 -18.10
N ASN A 327 -0.71 -21.19 -17.23
CA ASN A 327 -1.26 -19.85 -17.28
C ASN A 327 -1.31 -19.24 -15.87
N THR A 328 -0.14 -18.83 -15.37
CA THR A 328 -0.02 -18.15 -14.07
C THR A 328 -0.85 -16.86 -14.02
N GLY A 329 -0.98 -16.16 -15.15
CA GLY A 329 -1.80 -14.95 -15.25
C GLY A 329 -3.26 -15.21 -14.92
N LEU A 330 -3.83 -16.32 -15.41
CA LEU A 330 -5.21 -16.73 -15.09
C LEU A 330 -5.36 -17.13 -13.62
N ALA A 331 -4.37 -17.81 -13.04
CA ALA A 331 -4.38 -18.14 -11.60
C ALA A 331 -4.39 -16.89 -10.72
N LEU A 332 -3.57 -15.89 -11.04
CA LEU A 332 -3.54 -14.61 -10.33
C LEU A 332 -4.78 -13.76 -10.61
N GLN A 333 -5.34 -13.80 -11.82
CA GLN A 333 -6.61 -13.14 -12.12
C GLN A 333 -7.75 -13.75 -11.30
N TYR A 334 -7.82 -15.08 -11.20
CA TYR A 334 -8.82 -15.78 -10.39
C TYR A 334 -8.80 -15.28 -8.94
N LEU A 335 -7.61 -15.18 -8.34
CA LEU A 335 -7.39 -14.63 -7.00
C LEU A 335 -7.76 -13.16 -6.83
N SER A 336 -7.65 -12.37 -7.89
CA SER A 336 -8.03 -10.96 -7.84
C SER A 336 -9.54 -10.77 -7.91
N GLU A 337 -10.27 -11.74 -8.45
CA GLU A 337 -11.71 -11.66 -8.72
C GLU A 337 -12.58 -12.38 -7.68
N HIS A 338 -11.99 -13.29 -6.88
CA HIS A 338 -12.69 -14.16 -5.91
C HIS A 338 -11.99 -14.13 -4.55
#